data_AF-S3CUU5-F1
#
_entry.id   AF-S3CUU5-F1
#
_cell.length_a   1.000
_cell.length_b   1.000
_cell.length_c   1.000
_cell.angle_alpha   90.00
_cell.angle_beta   90.00
_cell.angle_gamma   90.00
#
_symmetry.space_group_name_H-M   'P 1'
#
loop_
_entity.id
_entity.type
_entity.pdbx_description
1 polymer ?
#
loop_
_entity_poly.entity_id
_entity_poly.type
_entity_poly.pdbx_seq_one_letter_code
_entity_poly.pdbx_strand_id
1 'polypeptide(L)'
;MAVIPSPLTNLEVPGTKFEGNDLYNVRKAVATLLDQKNLRFPGAQPVSFARKHLEELTREDYYVCEKSDGMRYLLYLTEDPGGREAHFLIDRKNDFWYVPFEKLHFPIPKNTAGYHINTIIDGELVMDKVPGGGTQAKYLVFDCMVLDGNSLMNRTLDKRLAYFKERVMDPYLQLLQDFPSEKQFLHFIMEMKSMQLGYAIDMMFNQVLPNLAHGNDGLIFTCRTSEYKHGTDPHILKWKPENENSIDFRLRLDFKLIQPDEQDRAEGITEPYYDYDSQPTCNLFIFEGDGREDSWGGELVLAEGEWEMLKSQGHPLQDRIVECYKDDKKQWRYMRFRDDKENANHRSTVQSVIESIEDRVTKKDLAEAAPRIREEWKRRMAKEREKVRATSTGAITNTPMGVGVKRKADEQGAARPSPGPPAEKKL
;
A
#
# COMPACT_ATOMS: atom_id res chain seq x y z
N MET A 1 -8.78 -6.55 -30.48
CA MET A 1 -8.26 -6.12 -29.17
C MET A 1 -6.97 -6.87 -28.92
N ALA A 2 -5.96 -6.23 -28.32
CA ALA A 2 -4.71 -6.89 -27.98
C ALA A 2 -4.99 -8.10 -27.06
N VAL A 3 -4.33 -9.23 -27.32
CA VAL A 3 -4.46 -10.43 -26.47
C VAL A 3 -3.75 -10.14 -25.16
N ILE A 4 -4.52 -10.00 -24.07
CA ILE A 4 -3.95 -9.86 -22.74
C ILE A 4 -3.34 -11.22 -22.35
N PRO A 5 -2.03 -11.30 -22.07
CA PRO A 5 -1.40 -12.54 -21.66
C PRO A 5 -2.00 -12.99 -20.34
N SER A 6 -2.25 -14.30 -20.24
CA SER A 6 -2.63 -14.94 -18.98
C SER A 6 -1.71 -16.13 -18.74
N PRO A 7 -1.12 -16.27 -17.54
CA PRO A 7 -1.26 -15.35 -16.39
C PRO A 7 -0.56 -14.00 -16.60
N LEU A 8 -0.90 -12.99 -15.78
CA LEU A 8 -0.23 -11.69 -15.78
C LEU A 8 1.27 -11.86 -15.49
N THR A 9 2.13 -11.18 -16.26
CA THR A 9 3.61 -11.24 -16.12
C THR A 9 4.28 -9.90 -15.81
N ASN A 10 3.59 -8.77 -15.99
CA ASN A 10 4.13 -7.43 -15.75
C ASN A 10 3.15 -6.58 -14.95
N LEU A 11 3.53 -6.18 -13.73
CA LEU A 11 2.68 -5.40 -12.84
C LEU A 11 2.45 -3.96 -13.32
N GLU A 12 3.32 -3.40 -14.17
CA GLU A 12 3.17 -2.03 -14.69
C GLU A 12 2.17 -1.93 -15.84
N VAL A 13 1.92 -3.05 -16.53
CA VAL A 13 0.98 -3.16 -17.66
C VAL A 13 -0.03 -4.27 -17.33
N PRO A 14 -0.91 -4.05 -16.34
CA PRO A 14 -1.75 -5.10 -15.79
C PRO A 14 -2.98 -5.42 -16.64
N GLY A 15 -3.10 -4.87 -17.84
CA GLY A 15 -4.26 -5.03 -18.71
C GLY A 15 -4.15 -4.18 -19.97
N THR A 16 -5.25 -4.03 -20.70
CA THR A 16 -5.29 -3.09 -21.83
C THR A 16 -5.57 -1.69 -21.31
N LYS A 17 -4.64 -0.74 -21.52
CA LYS A 17 -4.84 0.64 -21.11
C LYS A 17 -6.06 1.24 -21.82
N PHE A 18 -6.95 1.84 -21.06
CA PHE A 18 -8.17 2.48 -21.56
C PHE A 18 -7.90 3.97 -21.79
N GLU A 19 -8.28 4.50 -22.97
CA GLU A 19 -7.93 5.85 -23.42
C GLU A 19 -9.14 6.58 -24.04
N GLY A 20 -9.01 7.89 -24.28
CA GLY A 20 -10.00 8.69 -24.99
C GLY A 20 -11.29 9.01 -24.21
N ASN A 21 -12.40 9.19 -24.93
CA ASN A 21 -13.69 9.58 -24.33
C ASN A 21 -14.26 8.51 -23.39
N ASP A 22 -13.98 7.24 -23.66
CA ASP A 22 -14.48 6.15 -22.83
C ASP A 22 -13.82 6.16 -21.43
N LEU A 23 -12.54 6.56 -21.34
CA LEU A 23 -11.85 6.78 -20.05
C LEU A 23 -12.53 7.86 -19.20
N TYR A 24 -12.98 8.95 -19.81
CA TYR A 24 -13.70 10.00 -19.08
C TYR A 24 -15.00 9.48 -18.46
N ASN A 25 -15.76 8.68 -19.22
CA ASN A 25 -17.02 8.10 -18.76
C ASN A 25 -16.82 7.14 -17.59
N VAL A 26 -15.82 6.25 -17.67
CA VAL A 26 -15.53 5.31 -16.57
C VAL A 26 -15.03 6.05 -15.32
N ARG A 27 -14.16 7.07 -15.47
CA ARG A 27 -13.75 7.94 -14.35
C ARG A 27 -14.95 8.61 -13.69
N LYS A 28 -15.89 9.12 -14.49
CA LYS A 28 -17.11 9.76 -13.98
C LYS A 28 -18.04 8.77 -13.27
N ALA A 29 -18.15 7.54 -13.77
CA ALA A 29 -18.92 6.48 -13.12
C ALA A 29 -18.34 6.14 -11.75
N VAL A 30 -17.02 5.94 -11.65
CA VAL A 30 -16.31 5.70 -10.37
C VAL A 30 -16.49 6.88 -9.41
N ALA A 31 -16.31 8.12 -9.89
CA ALA A 31 -16.50 9.30 -9.05
C ALA A 31 -17.95 9.42 -8.54
N THR A 32 -18.93 9.12 -9.38
CA THR A 32 -20.36 9.13 -9.00
C THR A 32 -20.65 8.06 -7.94
N LEU A 33 -20.11 6.86 -8.11
CA LEU A 33 -20.27 5.74 -7.19
C LEU A 33 -19.68 6.04 -5.80
N LEU A 34 -18.63 6.85 -5.75
CA LEU A 34 -17.93 7.27 -4.53
C LEU A 34 -18.42 8.62 -3.98
N ASP A 35 -19.45 9.23 -4.58
CA ASP A 35 -19.92 10.59 -4.26
C ASP A 35 -18.79 11.66 -4.27
N GLN A 36 -17.85 11.51 -5.20
CA GLN A 36 -16.75 12.44 -5.42
C GLN A 36 -17.11 13.52 -6.43
N LYS A 37 -16.84 14.79 -6.07
CA LYS A 37 -17.05 15.95 -6.97
C LYS A 37 -15.99 16.10 -8.05
N ASN A 38 -14.85 15.44 -7.91
CA ASN A 38 -13.71 15.55 -8.83
C ASN A 38 -13.30 14.17 -9.34
N LEU A 39 -12.54 14.14 -10.43
CA LEU A 39 -12.09 12.91 -11.09
C LEU A 39 -10.66 12.52 -10.69
N ARG A 40 -10.23 12.82 -9.46
CA ARG A 40 -8.90 12.41 -8.97
C ARG A 40 -8.94 10.95 -8.51
N PHE A 41 -7.75 10.35 -8.39
CA PHE A 41 -7.64 9.00 -7.84
C PHE A 41 -8.27 8.92 -6.43
N PRO A 42 -9.21 7.99 -6.20
CA PRO A 42 -9.96 7.96 -4.95
C PRO A 42 -9.27 7.20 -3.80
N GLY A 43 -8.18 6.48 -4.05
CA GLY A 43 -7.54 5.64 -3.04
C GLY A 43 -6.85 6.44 -1.92
N ALA A 44 -7.02 5.99 -0.67
CA ALA A 44 -6.43 6.58 0.53
C ALA A 44 -4.90 6.48 0.54
N GLN A 45 -4.15 7.56 0.80
CA GLN A 45 -2.69 7.57 0.79
C GLN A 45 -2.13 7.55 2.22
N PRO A 46 -1.21 6.62 2.55
CA PRO A 46 -0.64 6.53 3.89
C PRO A 46 0.38 7.63 4.19
N VAL A 47 0.47 8.02 5.45
CA VAL A 47 1.50 8.93 5.99
C VAL A 47 2.64 8.14 6.61
N SER A 48 3.85 8.71 6.64
CA SER A 48 5.02 8.05 7.24
C SER A 48 4.83 7.85 8.75
N PHE A 49 5.18 6.66 9.23
CA PHE A 49 5.18 6.35 10.66
C PHE A 49 6.25 7.19 11.38
N ALA A 50 5.91 7.66 12.57
CA ALA A 50 6.68 8.62 13.34
C ALA A 50 6.48 8.33 14.82
N ARG A 51 7.37 8.84 15.68
CA ARG A 51 7.34 8.55 17.13
C ARG A 51 6.00 8.85 17.80
N LYS A 52 5.31 9.93 17.39
CA LYS A 52 3.97 10.28 17.89
C LYS A 52 2.92 9.18 17.68
N HIS A 53 3.07 8.37 16.63
CA HIS A 53 2.12 7.31 16.31
C HIS A 53 2.24 6.11 17.25
N LEU A 54 3.38 5.91 17.95
CA LEU A 54 3.47 4.91 19.03
C LEU A 54 2.46 5.19 20.16
N GLU A 55 2.19 6.48 20.40
CA GLU A 55 1.18 6.92 21.36
C GLU A 55 -0.24 6.92 20.77
N GLU A 56 -0.37 7.02 19.44
CA GLU A 56 -1.67 6.84 18.79
C GLU A 56 -2.12 5.36 18.85
N LEU A 57 -1.21 4.41 18.60
CA LEU A 57 -1.50 2.98 18.70
C LEU A 57 -1.96 2.55 20.11
N THR A 58 -1.54 3.27 21.16
CA THR A 58 -2.04 3.01 22.53
C THR A 58 -3.41 3.62 22.80
N ARG A 59 -3.96 4.45 21.92
CA ARG A 59 -5.26 5.12 22.12
C ARG A 59 -6.33 4.58 21.18
N GLU A 60 -5.96 4.26 19.95
CA GLU A 60 -6.83 3.78 18.90
C GLU A 60 -6.57 2.32 18.56
N ASP A 61 -7.56 1.66 17.96
CA ASP A 61 -7.43 0.28 17.52
C ASP A 61 -6.91 0.24 16.09
N TYR A 62 -5.79 -0.45 15.88
CA TYR A 62 -5.15 -0.59 14.59
C TYR A 62 -5.01 -2.05 14.20
N TYR A 63 -5.10 -2.32 12.90
CA TYR A 63 -4.53 -3.51 12.30
C TYR A 63 -3.14 -3.21 11.76
N VAL A 64 -2.33 -4.26 11.65
CA VAL A 64 -1.01 -4.23 11.01
C VAL A 64 -0.93 -5.37 10.00
N CYS A 65 -0.37 -5.07 8.84
CA CYS A 65 0.01 -6.07 7.84
C CYS A 65 1.38 -5.71 7.26
N GLU A 66 1.92 -6.64 6.48
CA GLU A 66 3.14 -6.39 5.73
C GLU A 66 2.90 -5.29 4.67
N LYS A 67 3.91 -4.49 4.35
CA LYS A 67 3.90 -3.56 3.22
C LYS A 67 4.51 -4.26 1.99
N SER A 68 3.69 -4.62 1.01
CA SER A 68 4.18 -5.44 -0.09
C SER A 68 4.96 -4.57 -1.06
N ASP A 69 5.97 -5.17 -1.68
CA ASP A 69 6.67 -4.59 -2.82
C ASP A 69 5.92 -4.96 -4.10
N GLY A 70 4.81 -4.24 -4.33
CA GLY A 70 3.90 -4.45 -5.46
C GLY A 70 3.34 -3.15 -6.01
N MET A 71 2.45 -3.28 -6.99
CA MET A 71 1.79 -2.14 -7.61
C MET A 71 0.36 -2.02 -7.08
N ARG A 72 0.06 -0.89 -6.43
CA ARG A 72 -1.27 -0.62 -5.90
C ARG A 72 -2.25 -0.31 -7.02
N TYR A 73 -3.37 -1.03 -7.03
CA TYR A 73 -4.51 -0.80 -7.91
C TYR A 73 -5.80 -0.82 -7.10
N LEU A 74 -6.76 0.03 -7.46
CA LEU A 74 -8.15 -0.26 -7.13
C LEU A 74 -8.70 -1.21 -8.18
N LEU A 75 -9.51 -2.17 -7.77
CA LEU A 75 -10.25 -3.06 -8.67
C LEU A 75 -11.71 -2.63 -8.70
N TYR A 76 -12.18 -2.24 -9.89
CA TYR A 76 -13.56 -1.87 -10.16
C TYR A 76 -14.25 -2.99 -10.94
N LEU A 77 -15.24 -3.63 -10.31
CA LEU A 77 -16.09 -4.65 -10.91
C LEU A 77 -17.34 -3.98 -11.50
N THR A 78 -17.58 -4.20 -12.78
CA THR A 78 -18.64 -3.52 -13.53
C THR A 78 -19.09 -4.36 -14.72
N GLU A 79 -19.86 -3.75 -15.62
CA GLU A 79 -20.27 -4.32 -16.89
C GLU A 79 -19.80 -3.46 -18.07
N ASP A 80 -19.55 -4.11 -19.21
CA ASP A 80 -19.33 -3.45 -20.49
C ASP A 80 -20.67 -2.89 -21.04
N PRO A 81 -20.64 -2.03 -22.08
CA PRO A 81 -21.88 -1.49 -22.67
C PRO A 81 -22.84 -2.55 -23.24
N GLY A 82 -22.38 -3.79 -23.46
CA GLY A 82 -23.18 -4.93 -23.88
C GLY A 82 -23.77 -5.72 -22.71
N GLY A 83 -23.58 -5.28 -21.47
CA GLY A 83 -24.05 -5.95 -20.26
C GLY A 83 -23.26 -7.22 -19.92
N ARG A 84 -21.99 -7.32 -20.34
CA ARG A 84 -21.10 -8.43 -19.95
C ARG A 84 -20.19 -7.99 -18.81
N GLU A 85 -19.78 -8.92 -17.95
CA GLU A 85 -18.84 -8.66 -16.87
C GLU A 85 -17.56 -7.98 -17.38
N ALA A 86 -17.09 -6.99 -16.63
CA ALA A 86 -15.93 -6.19 -16.98
C ALA A 86 -15.17 -5.76 -15.71
N HIS A 87 -13.85 -5.68 -15.83
CA HIS A 87 -12.98 -5.32 -14.71
C HIS A 87 -12.04 -4.20 -15.12
N PHE A 88 -11.84 -3.25 -14.21
CA PHE A 88 -10.81 -2.23 -14.36
C PHE A 88 -9.88 -2.23 -13.16
N LEU A 89 -8.59 -2.27 -13.43
CA LEU A 89 -7.57 -1.91 -12.45
C LEU A 89 -7.26 -0.42 -12.60
N ILE A 90 -7.26 0.32 -11.50
CA ILE A 90 -7.07 1.78 -11.47
C ILE A 90 -5.80 2.09 -10.68
N ASP A 91 -4.78 2.63 -11.36
CA ASP A 91 -3.53 2.98 -10.68
C ASP A 91 -3.57 4.35 -9.98
N ARG A 92 -2.49 4.67 -9.26
CA ARG A 92 -2.33 5.97 -8.57
C ARG A 92 -2.32 7.18 -9.51
N LYS A 93 -2.00 7.02 -10.80
CA LYS A 93 -2.07 8.09 -11.82
C LYS A 93 -3.51 8.27 -12.32
N ASN A 94 -4.44 7.47 -11.82
CA ASN A 94 -5.84 7.40 -12.23
C ASN A 94 -6.00 6.89 -13.68
N ASP A 95 -5.04 6.11 -14.18
CA ASP A 95 -5.18 5.38 -15.44
C ASP A 95 -5.96 4.09 -15.20
N PHE A 96 -6.77 3.70 -16.19
CA PHE A 96 -7.67 2.56 -16.11
C PHE A 96 -7.17 1.47 -17.05
N TRP A 97 -7.07 0.25 -16.52
CA TRP A 97 -6.56 -0.92 -17.22
C TRP A 97 -7.65 -1.98 -17.28
N TYR A 98 -8.17 -2.23 -18.48
CA TYR A 98 -9.25 -3.18 -18.70
C TYR A 98 -8.76 -4.62 -18.65
N VAL A 99 -9.48 -5.46 -17.90
CA VAL A 99 -9.32 -6.92 -17.87
C VAL A 99 -10.67 -7.58 -18.18
N PRO A 100 -10.75 -8.41 -19.23
CA PRO A 100 -12.02 -8.96 -19.70
C PRO A 100 -12.47 -10.17 -18.86
N PHE A 101 -13.75 -10.52 -18.97
CA PHE A 101 -14.38 -11.59 -18.17
C PHE A 101 -13.79 -12.98 -18.41
N GLU A 102 -13.20 -13.24 -19.59
CA GLU A 102 -12.56 -14.54 -19.85
C GLU A 102 -11.28 -14.73 -19.02
N LYS A 103 -10.81 -13.69 -18.33
CA LYS A 103 -9.58 -13.70 -17.53
C LYS A 103 -9.83 -13.52 -16.04
N LEU A 104 -11.00 -13.05 -15.63
CA LEU A 104 -11.39 -12.87 -14.23
C LEU A 104 -12.90 -13.05 -14.13
N HIS A 105 -13.35 -13.70 -13.06
CA HIS A 105 -14.77 -13.83 -12.74
C HIS A 105 -14.96 -13.76 -11.23
N PHE A 106 -15.86 -12.89 -10.76
CA PHE A 106 -16.16 -12.71 -9.33
C PHE A 106 -17.64 -12.99 -9.06
N PRO A 107 -17.98 -14.24 -8.66
CA PRO A 107 -19.35 -14.67 -8.58
C PRO A 107 -20.09 -14.07 -7.39
N ILE A 108 -21.37 -13.78 -7.55
CA ILE A 108 -22.24 -13.38 -6.43
C ILE A 108 -22.64 -14.60 -5.58
N PRO A 109 -22.97 -14.44 -4.29
CA PRO A 109 -23.34 -15.56 -3.43
C PRO A 109 -24.49 -16.39 -4.00
N LYS A 110 -24.30 -17.72 -4.08
CA LYS A 110 -25.28 -18.71 -4.58
C LYS A 110 -25.62 -18.59 -6.07
N ASN A 111 -24.88 -17.82 -6.86
CA ASN A 111 -25.02 -17.78 -8.31
C ASN A 111 -23.63 -17.66 -8.95
N THR A 112 -23.10 -18.80 -9.37
CA THR A 112 -21.76 -18.93 -9.98
C THR A 112 -21.65 -18.36 -11.38
N ALA A 113 -22.76 -18.00 -12.03
CA ALA A 113 -22.76 -17.33 -13.34
C ALA A 113 -23.03 -15.82 -13.23
N GLY A 114 -23.60 -15.37 -12.10
CA GLY A 114 -23.82 -13.96 -11.82
C GLY A 114 -22.55 -13.31 -11.29
N TYR A 115 -22.38 -12.02 -11.53
CA TYR A 115 -21.18 -11.27 -11.19
C TYR A 115 -21.52 -9.95 -10.49
N HIS A 116 -20.55 -9.44 -9.74
CA HIS A 116 -20.66 -8.17 -9.06
C HIS A 116 -20.56 -7.00 -10.04
N ILE A 117 -21.36 -5.95 -9.80
CA ILE A 117 -21.27 -4.66 -10.49
C ILE A 117 -21.14 -3.55 -9.45
N ASN A 118 -20.74 -2.35 -9.86
CA ASN A 118 -20.67 -1.19 -8.96
C ASN A 118 -19.90 -1.47 -7.65
N THR A 119 -18.79 -2.20 -7.75
CA THR A 119 -17.99 -2.64 -6.61
C THR A 119 -16.56 -2.14 -6.77
N ILE A 120 -16.02 -1.48 -5.74
CA ILE A 120 -14.66 -0.90 -5.74
C ILE A 120 -13.88 -1.46 -4.55
N ILE A 121 -12.77 -2.12 -4.86
CA ILE A 121 -11.91 -2.84 -3.92
C ILE A 121 -10.52 -2.19 -3.95
N ASP A 122 -9.87 -2.02 -2.79
CA ASP A 122 -8.51 -1.49 -2.68
C ASP A 122 -7.52 -2.63 -2.38
N GLY A 123 -6.47 -2.70 -3.17
CA GLY A 123 -5.52 -3.81 -3.11
C GLY A 123 -4.19 -3.52 -3.79
N GLU A 124 -3.35 -4.55 -3.81
CA GLU A 124 -2.00 -4.49 -4.37
C GLU A 124 -1.76 -5.72 -5.23
N LEU A 125 -1.28 -5.50 -6.45
CA LEU A 125 -0.80 -6.57 -7.31
C LEU A 125 0.66 -6.90 -6.97
N VAL A 126 0.93 -8.17 -6.69
CA VAL A 126 2.25 -8.71 -6.36
C VAL A 126 2.58 -9.90 -7.26
N MET A 127 3.88 -10.21 -7.35
CA MET A 127 4.39 -11.43 -7.98
C MET A 127 4.97 -12.37 -6.92
N ASP A 128 4.22 -13.41 -6.57
CA ASP A 128 4.68 -14.44 -5.65
C ASP A 128 5.62 -15.40 -6.36
N LYS A 129 6.76 -15.71 -5.73
CA LYS A 129 7.63 -16.82 -6.16
C LYS A 129 6.94 -18.15 -5.84
N VAL A 130 6.87 -19.05 -6.83
CA VAL A 130 6.26 -20.37 -6.63
C VAL A 130 7.31 -21.48 -6.43
N PRO A 131 7.01 -22.51 -5.62
CA PRO A 131 7.87 -23.68 -5.50
C PRO A 131 8.08 -24.35 -6.86
N GLY A 132 9.33 -24.60 -7.25
CA GLY A 132 9.67 -25.14 -8.57
C GLY A 132 10.07 -24.10 -9.62
N GLY A 133 10.03 -22.81 -9.28
CA GLY A 133 10.46 -21.71 -10.14
C GLY A 133 9.31 -21.04 -10.90
N GLY A 134 9.51 -19.78 -11.28
CA GLY A 134 8.49 -18.92 -11.87
C GLY A 134 7.78 -18.03 -10.85
N THR A 135 6.74 -17.35 -11.30
CA THR A 135 5.97 -16.37 -10.50
C THR A 135 4.47 -16.52 -10.72
N GLN A 136 3.68 -16.23 -9.68
CA GLN A 136 2.22 -16.16 -9.73
C GLN A 136 1.77 -14.75 -9.39
N ALA A 137 1.03 -14.11 -10.29
CA ALA A 137 0.39 -12.84 -10.01
C ALA A 137 -0.74 -13.02 -8.98
N LYS A 138 -0.74 -12.20 -7.93
CA LYS A 138 -1.81 -12.14 -6.93
C LYS A 138 -2.28 -10.71 -6.71
N TYR A 139 -3.58 -10.55 -6.46
CA TYR A 139 -4.17 -9.30 -6.01
C TYR A 139 -4.52 -9.41 -4.52
N LEU A 140 -3.71 -8.78 -3.68
CA LEU A 140 -3.87 -8.77 -2.24
C LEU A 140 -4.85 -7.67 -1.84
N VAL A 141 -6.05 -8.06 -1.40
CA VAL A 141 -7.10 -7.13 -0.99
C VAL A 141 -6.90 -6.70 0.45
N PHE A 142 -6.89 -5.40 0.70
CA PHE A 142 -6.77 -4.85 2.06
C PHE A 142 -7.88 -3.87 2.45
N ASP A 143 -8.76 -3.48 1.52
CA ASP A 143 -9.97 -2.73 1.84
C ASP A 143 -11.07 -2.88 0.76
N CYS A 144 -12.30 -2.51 1.09
CA CYS A 144 -13.44 -2.49 0.18
C CYS A 144 -14.25 -1.21 0.38
N MET A 145 -14.30 -0.38 -0.66
CA MET A 145 -14.93 0.95 -0.60
C MET A 145 -16.44 0.88 -0.89
N VAL A 146 -16.82 0.11 -1.91
CA VAL A 146 -18.21 -0.01 -2.37
C VAL A 146 -18.48 -1.46 -2.76
N LEU A 147 -19.65 -1.97 -2.42
CA LEU A 147 -20.10 -3.32 -2.78
C LEU A 147 -21.51 -3.27 -3.35
N ASP A 148 -21.69 -3.69 -4.61
CA ASP A 148 -22.96 -3.72 -5.33
C ASP A 148 -23.74 -2.40 -5.23
N GLY A 149 -23.04 -1.27 -5.42
CA GLY A 149 -23.62 0.08 -5.32
C GLY A 149 -23.74 0.63 -3.90
N ASN A 150 -23.48 -0.18 -2.86
CA ASN A 150 -23.58 0.25 -1.47
C ASN A 150 -22.22 0.71 -0.95
N SER A 151 -22.11 1.98 -0.56
CA SER A 151 -20.90 2.49 0.07
C SER A 151 -20.66 1.83 1.42
N LEU A 152 -19.44 1.33 1.62
CA LEU A 152 -18.95 0.77 2.87
C LEU A 152 -17.99 1.74 3.58
N MET A 153 -17.66 2.87 2.98
CA MET A 153 -16.60 3.77 3.44
C MET A 153 -16.83 4.34 4.86
N ASN A 154 -18.09 4.51 5.27
CA ASN A 154 -18.46 4.98 6.62
C ASN A 154 -18.44 3.86 7.69
N ARG A 155 -18.15 2.62 7.29
CA ARG A 155 -18.04 1.49 8.21
C ARG A 155 -16.60 1.37 8.70
N THR A 156 -16.42 0.75 9.86
CA THR A 156 -15.12 0.36 10.39
C THR A 156 -14.44 -0.68 9.49
N LEU A 157 -13.12 -0.69 9.44
CA LEU A 157 -12.33 -1.55 8.53
C LEU A 157 -12.66 -3.03 8.67
N ASP A 158 -12.86 -3.51 9.90
CA ASP A 158 -13.27 -4.89 10.17
C ASP A 158 -14.61 -5.25 9.52
N LYS A 159 -15.58 -4.31 9.49
CA LYS A 159 -16.84 -4.49 8.79
C LYS A 159 -16.65 -4.45 7.28
N ARG A 160 -15.86 -3.51 6.75
CA ARG A 160 -15.58 -3.42 5.31
C ARG A 160 -14.98 -4.72 4.78
N LEU A 161 -13.98 -5.25 5.49
CA LEU A 161 -13.33 -6.52 5.18
C LEU A 161 -14.27 -7.72 5.37
N ALA A 162 -15.11 -7.74 6.42
CA ALA A 162 -16.07 -8.82 6.63
C ALA A 162 -17.12 -8.89 5.51
N TYR A 163 -17.69 -7.75 5.10
CA TYR A 163 -18.62 -7.68 3.97
C TYR A 163 -17.96 -8.18 2.69
N PHE A 164 -16.76 -7.70 2.39
CA PHE A 164 -16.01 -8.15 1.22
C PHE A 164 -15.73 -9.66 1.27
N LYS A 165 -15.30 -10.17 2.42
CA LYS A 165 -15.02 -11.60 2.60
C LYS A 165 -16.26 -12.45 2.30
N GLU A 166 -17.37 -12.17 2.98
CA GLU A 166 -18.60 -12.97 2.88
C GLU A 166 -19.19 -12.90 1.47
N ARG A 167 -19.12 -11.73 0.83
CA ARG A 167 -19.87 -11.45 -0.40
C ARG A 167 -19.09 -11.69 -1.68
N VAL A 168 -17.77 -11.51 -1.66
CA VAL A 168 -16.90 -11.64 -2.84
C VAL A 168 -15.89 -12.77 -2.67
N MET A 169 -15.11 -12.77 -1.58
CA MET A 169 -14.01 -13.74 -1.43
C MET A 169 -14.50 -15.16 -1.24
N ASP A 170 -15.45 -15.40 -0.34
CA ASP A 170 -15.93 -16.75 -0.05
C ASP A 170 -16.57 -17.39 -1.31
N PRO A 171 -17.44 -16.70 -2.08
CA PRO A 171 -17.91 -17.20 -3.38
C PRO A 171 -16.79 -17.42 -4.40
N TYR A 172 -15.82 -16.50 -4.52
CA TYR A 172 -14.68 -16.65 -5.42
C TYR A 172 -13.82 -17.88 -5.06
N LEU A 173 -13.52 -18.08 -3.77
CA LEU A 173 -12.78 -19.25 -3.31
C LEU A 173 -13.55 -20.55 -3.55
N GLN A 174 -14.88 -20.54 -3.40
CA GLN A 174 -15.71 -21.69 -3.74
C GLN A 174 -15.63 -22.01 -5.24
N LEU A 175 -15.73 -21.01 -6.12
CA LEU A 175 -15.57 -21.18 -7.56
C LEU A 175 -14.21 -21.83 -7.90
N LEU A 176 -13.14 -21.37 -7.26
CA LEU A 176 -11.80 -21.93 -7.47
C LEU A 176 -11.60 -23.34 -6.91
N GLN A 177 -12.43 -23.76 -5.94
CA GLN A 177 -12.47 -25.14 -5.45
C GLN A 177 -13.27 -26.04 -6.39
N ASP A 178 -14.38 -25.54 -6.93
CA ASP A 178 -15.25 -26.28 -7.86
C ASP A 178 -14.58 -26.43 -9.24
N PHE A 179 -13.79 -25.44 -9.67
CA PHE A 179 -13.12 -25.38 -10.98
C PHE A 179 -11.61 -25.12 -10.87
N PRO A 180 -10.83 -26.04 -10.27
CA PRO A 180 -9.41 -25.81 -10.01
C PRO A 180 -8.56 -25.69 -11.30
N SER A 181 -9.00 -26.28 -12.41
CA SER A 181 -8.32 -26.19 -13.71
C SER A 181 -8.34 -24.78 -14.31
N GLU A 182 -9.29 -23.94 -13.90
CA GLU A 182 -9.44 -22.57 -14.42
C GLU A 182 -8.39 -21.62 -13.85
N LYS A 183 -7.78 -21.95 -12.71
CA LYS A 183 -6.80 -21.08 -12.03
C LYS A 183 -5.64 -20.64 -12.93
N GLN A 184 -5.19 -21.51 -13.84
CA GLN A 184 -4.09 -21.22 -14.76
C GLN A 184 -4.44 -20.19 -15.85
N PHE A 185 -5.74 -19.99 -16.11
CA PHE A 185 -6.22 -19.04 -17.11
C PHE A 185 -6.61 -17.69 -16.51
N LEU A 186 -6.65 -17.59 -15.18
CA LEU A 186 -6.92 -16.35 -14.47
C LEU A 186 -5.78 -15.36 -14.64
N HIS A 187 -6.16 -14.11 -14.81
CA HIS A 187 -5.21 -12.99 -14.93
C HIS A 187 -4.32 -12.88 -13.68
N PHE A 188 -4.94 -13.00 -12.51
CA PHE A 188 -4.30 -13.10 -11.21
C PHE A 188 -5.21 -13.87 -10.25
N ILE A 189 -4.63 -14.35 -9.14
CA ILE A 189 -5.40 -14.94 -8.04
C ILE A 189 -5.68 -13.86 -6.99
N MET A 190 -6.94 -13.72 -6.59
CA MET A 190 -7.31 -12.79 -5.51
C MET A 190 -7.10 -13.45 -4.14
N GLU A 191 -6.53 -12.71 -3.20
CA GLU A 191 -6.29 -13.16 -1.83
C GLU A 191 -6.55 -12.02 -0.85
N MET A 192 -7.07 -12.30 0.34
CA MET A 192 -7.18 -11.28 1.38
C MET A 192 -5.83 -11.09 2.06
N LYS A 193 -5.41 -9.83 2.21
CA LYS A 193 -4.22 -9.49 2.96
C LYS A 193 -4.42 -9.87 4.43
N SER A 194 -3.46 -10.58 5.01
CA SER A 194 -3.54 -11.08 6.38
C SER A 194 -3.35 -9.95 7.39
N MET A 195 -4.47 -9.42 7.89
CA MET A 195 -4.48 -8.36 8.90
C MET A 195 -4.29 -8.93 10.29
N GLN A 196 -3.33 -8.37 11.03
CA GLN A 196 -3.02 -8.73 12.41
C GLN A 196 -3.36 -7.57 13.34
N LEU A 197 -3.51 -7.84 14.64
CA LEU A 197 -3.73 -6.76 15.60
C LEU A 197 -2.49 -5.87 15.69
N GLY A 198 -2.66 -4.55 15.85
CA GLY A 198 -1.56 -3.57 15.78
C GLY A 198 -0.43 -3.78 16.79
N TYR A 199 -0.62 -4.61 17.81
CA TYR A 199 0.42 -5.01 18.76
C TYR A 199 1.13 -6.33 18.40
N ALA A 200 0.78 -7.00 17.30
CA ALA A 200 1.35 -8.28 16.88
C ALA A 200 2.73 -8.12 16.18
N ILE A 201 3.51 -7.13 16.61
CA ILE A 201 4.74 -6.68 15.96
C ILE A 201 5.79 -7.80 15.90
N ASP A 202 6.03 -8.49 17.01
CA ASP A 202 7.02 -9.58 17.07
C ASP A 202 6.65 -10.74 16.14
N MET A 203 5.35 -11.08 16.06
CA MET A 203 4.86 -12.12 15.16
C MET A 203 5.06 -11.69 13.70
N MET A 204 4.76 -10.43 13.35
CA MET A 204 5.00 -9.92 12.02
C MET A 204 6.47 -10.09 11.63
N PHE A 205 7.40 -9.58 12.44
CA PHE A 205 8.82 -9.59 12.11
C PHE A 205 9.48 -10.97 12.12
N ASN A 206 9.07 -11.87 13.02
CA ASN A 206 9.76 -13.14 13.22
C ASN A 206 9.07 -14.33 12.55
N GLN A 207 7.80 -14.19 12.13
CA GLN A 207 7.01 -15.30 11.57
C GLN A 207 6.36 -14.96 10.23
N VAL A 208 5.87 -13.73 10.04
CA VAL A 208 5.17 -13.37 8.78
C VAL A 208 6.15 -12.92 7.71
N LEU A 209 6.89 -11.83 7.95
CA LEU A 209 7.76 -11.22 6.94
C LEU A 209 8.81 -12.18 6.35
N PRO A 210 9.50 -13.03 7.15
CA PRO A 210 10.52 -13.95 6.60
C PRO A 210 9.97 -15.04 5.67
N ASN A 211 8.66 -15.30 5.71
CA ASN A 211 8.00 -16.38 4.98
C ASN A 211 7.13 -15.88 3.80
N LEU A 212 7.22 -14.60 3.44
CA LEU A 212 6.48 -14.05 2.30
C LEU A 212 7.07 -14.56 0.98
N ALA A 213 6.18 -14.83 0.01
CA ALA A 213 6.58 -15.25 -1.35
C ALA A 213 6.90 -14.07 -2.28
N HIS A 214 6.58 -12.84 -1.86
CA HIS A 214 6.84 -11.58 -2.55
C HIS A 214 7.77 -10.69 -1.72
N GLY A 215 8.28 -9.61 -2.34
CA GLY A 215 9.08 -8.60 -1.65
C GLY A 215 8.25 -7.83 -0.62
N ASN A 216 8.90 -7.35 0.43
CA ASN A 216 8.31 -6.55 1.50
C ASN A 216 9.27 -5.42 1.88
N ASP A 217 8.74 -4.22 2.06
CA ASP A 217 9.50 -3.01 2.37
C ASP A 217 8.97 -2.32 3.66
N GLY A 218 8.44 -3.12 4.60
CA GLY A 218 8.00 -2.67 5.91
C GLY A 218 6.60 -3.12 6.34
N LEU A 219 5.89 -2.25 7.05
CA LEU A 219 4.59 -2.51 7.65
C LEU A 219 3.59 -1.41 7.31
N ILE A 220 2.32 -1.78 7.14
CA ILE A 220 1.19 -0.86 7.07
C ILE A 220 0.33 -1.02 8.31
N PHE A 221 0.10 0.07 9.02
CA PHE A 221 -0.89 0.16 10.09
C PHE A 221 -2.12 0.87 9.56
N THR A 222 -3.28 0.26 9.74
CA THR A 222 -4.56 0.85 9.31
C THR A 222 -5.50 0.89 10.50
N CYS A 223 -6.01 2.09 10.81
CA CYS A 223 -6.94 2.25 11.91
C CYS A 223 -8.22 1.43 11.65
N ARG A 224 -8.62 0.65 12.65
CA ARG A 224 -9.80 -0.21 12.58
C ARG A 224 -11.08 0.62 12.57
N THR A 225 -11.11 1.68 13.37
CA THR A 225 -12.33 2.44 13.68
C THR A 225 -12.58 3.61 12.72
N SER A 226 -11.57 4.05 11.97
CA SER A 226 -11.72 5.16 11.03
C SER A 226 -12.52 4.78 9.78
N GLU A 227 -13.27 5.75 9.30
CA GLU A 227 -13.89 5.72 7.97
C GLU A 227 -12.80 5.73 6.89
N TYR A 228 -13.09 5.16 5.73
CA TYR A 228 -12.22 5.27 4.57
C TYR A 228 -12.28 6.68 4.01
N LYS A 229 -11.13 7.32 3.81
CA LYS A 229 -11.03 8.68 3.27
C LYS A 229 -10.22 8.73 1.97
N HIS A 230 -10.71 9.50 1.02
CA HIS A 230 -9.97 9.76 -0.21
C HIS A 230 -8.74 10.65 0.03
N GLY A 231 -7.66 10.40 -0.70
CA GLY A 231 -6.43 11.18 -0.55
C GLY A 231 -5.67 10.84 0.73
N THR A 232 -4.86 11.76 1.24
CA THR A 232 -4.01 11.50 2.42
C THR A 232 -4.85 11.20 3.66
N ASP A 233 -4.63 10.02 4.24
CA ASP A 233 -5.28 9.61 5.49
C ASP A 233 -4.23 9.54 6.61
N PRO A 234 -4.36 10.39 7.65
CA PRO A 234 -3.43 10.38 8.78
C PRO A 234 -3.51 9.11 9.62
N HIS A 235 -4.54 8.28 9.45
CA HIS A 235 -4.75 7.03 10.19
C HIS A 235 -4.36 5.76 9.39
N ILE A 236 -3.69 5.94 8.25
CA ILE A 236 -3.00 4.85 7.56
C ILE A 236 -1.51 5.17 7.59
N LEU A 237 -0.76 4.37 8.32
CA LEU A 237 0.64 4.65 8.63
C LEU A 237 1.52 3.65 7.90
N LYS A 238 2.48 4.14 7.11
CA LYS A 238 3.53 3.31 6.51
C LYS A 238 4.79 3.39 7.37
N TRP A 239 5.16 2.26 7.96
CA TRP A 239 6.45 2.11 8.61
C TRP A 239 7.40 1.40 7.65
N LYS A 240 8.61 1.93 7.51
CA LYS A 240 9.69 1.30 6.75
C LYS A 240 10.87 1.02 7.66
N PRO A 241 11.60 -0.08 7.41
CA PRO A 241 12.92 -0.28 7.96
C PRO A 241 13.82 0.91 7.68
N GLU A 242 14.80 1.01 8.54
CA GLU A 242 15.52 2.24 8.74
C GLU A 242 16.49 2.49 7.58
N ASN A 243 17.06 1.41 7.06
CA ASN A 243 17.86 1.32 5.85
C ASN A 243 17.06 1.50 4.54
N GLU A 244 15.72 1.59 4.58
CA GLU A 244 14.88 1.77 3.39
C GLU A 244 14.38 3.21 3.20
N ASN A 245 14.67 4.10 4.16
CA ASN A 245 14.49 5.54 3.95
C ASN A 245 15.71 6.08 3.20
N SER A 246 15.63 6.02 1.88
CA SER A 246 16.65 6.49 0.98
C SER A 246 16.33 7.86 0.37
N ILE A 247 17.38 8.54 -0.05
CA ILE A 247 17.31 9.79 -0.81
C ILE A 247 18.23 9.64 -2.01
N ASP A 248 17.76 10.04 -3.18
CA ASP A 248 18.61 10.09 -4.37
C ASP A 248 19.32 11.45 -4.42
N PHE A 249 20.65 11.44 -4.38
CA PHE A 249 21.53 12.61 -4.46
C PHE A 249 22.33 12.60 -5.76
N ARG A 250 22.84 13.77 -6.15
CA ARG A 250 23.87 13.86 -7.19
C ARG A 250 25.25 13.70 -6.55
N LEU A 251 26.03 12.73 -7.02
CA LEU A 251 27.37 12.45 -6.52
C LEU A 251 28.41 13.34 -7.20
N ARG A 252 29.24 14.04 -6.43
CA ARG A 252 30.43 14.73 -6.94
C ARG A 252 31.67 14.28 -6.17
N LEU A 253 32.68 13.85 -6.90
CA LEU A 253 33.94 13.32 -6.39
C LEU A 253 35.01 14.41 -6.45
N ASP A 254 35.60 14.74 -5.31
CA ASP A 254 36.75 15.62 -5.22
C ASP A 254 38.00 14.79 -4.96
N PHE A 255 38.82 14.64 -6.00
CA PHE A 255 40.10 13.92 -5.93
C PHE A 255 41.22 14.82 -5.42
N LYS A 256 42.19 14.23 -4.72
CA LYS A 256 43.36 14.96 -4.24
C LYS A 256 44.27 15.31 -5.41
N LEU A 257 44.72 16.55 -5.44
CA LEU A 257 45.76 16.99 -6.37
C LEU A 257 47.13 16.66 -5.76
N ILE A 258 47.89 15.80 -6.43
CA ILE A 258 49.23 15.36 -6.03
C ILE A 258 50.27 16.21 -6.75
N GLN A 259 51.29 16.62 -6.00
CA GLN A 259 52.47 17.27 -6.53
C GLN A 259 53.48 16.20 -6.95
N PRO A 260 54.04 16.23 -8.17
CA PRO A 260 54.97 15.20 -8.63
C PRO A 260 56.18 15.07 -7.71
N ASP A 261 56.48 13.84 -7.30
CA ASP A 261 57.66 13.53 -6.49
C ASP A 261 58.91 13.29 -7.36
N GLU A 262 59.95 12.68 -6.80
CA GLU A 262 61.19 12.38 -7.54
C GLU A 262 61.00 11.22 -8.52
N GLN A 263 60.17 10.24 -8.17
CA GLN A 263 59.84 9.10 -9.03
C GLN A 263 58.94 9.53 -10.19
N ASP A 264 57.89 10.31 -9.92
CA ASP A 264 57.01 10.85 -10.97
C ASP A 264 57.80 11.65 -12.02
N ARG A 265 58.75 12.48 -11.56
CA ARG A 265 59.63 13.25 -12.43
C ARG A 265 60.56 12.38 -13.27
N ALA A 266 61.06 11.28 -12.70
CA ALA A 266 61.87 10.31 -13.44
C ALA A 266 61.05 9.58 -14.52
N GLU A 267 59.75 9.40 -14.29
CA GLU A 267 58.78 8.85 -15.26
C GLU A 267 58.24 9.90 -16.25
N GLY A 268 58.68 11.16 -16.13
CA GLY A 268 58.35 12.26 -17.05
C GLY A 268 57.10 13.07 -16.68
N ILE A 269 56.52 12.85 -15.50
CA ILE A 269 55.38 13.61 -14.98
C ILE A 269 55.90 14.82 -14.22
N THR A 270 55.69 16.01 -14.77
CA THR A 270 56.23 17.27 -14.21
C THR A 270 55.17 18.23 -13.68
N GLU A 271 53.90 18.01 -14.01
CA GLU A 271 52.77 18.85 -13.60
C GLU A 271 51.90 18.14 -12.55
N PRO A 272 51.20 18.89 -11.68
CA PRO A 272 50.27 18.32 -10.71
C PRO A 272 49.18 17.48 -11.37
N TYR A 273 48.86 16.33 -10.79
CA TYR A 273 47.85 15.39 -11.31
C TYR A 273 46.89 14.94 -10.21
N TYR A 274 45.69 14.51 -10.60
CA TYR A 274 44.71 13.98 -9.66
C TYR A 274 44.98 12.51 -9.37
N ASP A 275 44.97 12.16 -8.08
CA ASP A 275 45.00 10.77 -7.64
C ASP A 275 43.60 10.16 -7.73
N TYR A 276 43.35 9.44 -8.83
CA TYR A 276 42.10 8.72 -9.08
C TYR A 276 42.05 7.33 -8.42
N ASP A 277 43.17 6.83 -7.90
CA ASP A 277 43.24 5.50 -7.32
C ASP A 277 42.81 5.52 -5.86
N SER A 278 43.22 6.54 -5.11
CA SER A 278 42.76 6.77 -3.75
C SER A 278 41.29 7.17 -3.68
N GLN A 279 40.65 6.85 -2.56
CA GLN A 279 39.27 7.26 -2.30
C GLN A 279 39.15 8.81 -2.29
N PRO A 280 38.29 9.40 -3.13
CA PRO A 280 38.02 10.84 -3.12
C PRO A 280 37.12 11.24 -1.95
N THR A 281 36.96 12.55 -1.74
CA THR A 281 35.82 13.06 -0.98
C THR A 281 34.56 12.91 -1.83
N CYS A 282 33.55 12.19 -1.32
CA CYS A 282 32.33 11.90 -2.04
C CYS A 282 31.21 12.85 -1.58
N ASN A 283 30.99 13.96 -2.27
CA ASN A 283 29.98 14.94 -1.94
C ASN A 283 28.61 14.58 -2.52
N LEU A 284 27.56 14.79 -1.74
CA LEU A 284 26.17 14.57 -2.12
C LEU A 284 25.46 15.91 -2.32
N PHE A 285 24.81 16.08 -3.46
CA PHE A 285 24.12 17.31 -3.85
C PHE A 285 22.62 17.08 -4.05
N ILE A 286 21.83 18.10 -3.66
CA ILE A 286 20.38 18.12 -3.66
C ILE A 286 19.89 19.00 -4.81
N PHE A 287 18.88 18.52 -5.54
CA PHE A 287 18.30 19.28 -6.64
C PHE A 287 17.45 20.46 -6.12
N GLU A 288 17.78 21.68 -6.55
CA GLU A 288 17.09 22.93 -6.16
C GLU A 288 16.06 23.41 -7.22
N GLY A 289 15.89 22.65 -8.30
CA GLY A 289 15.02 22.98 -9.42
C GLY A 289 15.78 23.52 -10.63
N ASP A 290 15.11 23.53 -11.79
CA ASP A 290 15.73 23.91 -13.06
C ASP A 290 16.30 25.34 -13.00
N GLY A 291 17.54 25.49 -13.50
CA GLY A 291 18.23 26.78 -13.55
C GLY A 291 18.81 27.26 -12.22
N ARG A 292 18.82 26.41 -11.18
CA ARG A 292 19.49 26.69 -9.89
C ARG A 292 20.64 25.71 -9.67
N GLU A 293 21.65 26.17 -8.96
CA GLU A 293 22.73 25.29 -8.54
C GLU A 293 22.25 24.33 -7.44
N ASP A 294 22.59 23.06 -7.60
CA ASP A 294 22.34 22.04 -6.59
C ASP A 294 23.05 22.41 -5.28
N SER A 295 22.34 22.28 -4.16
CA SER A 295 22.88 22.59 -2.84
C SER A 295 23.58 21.37 -2.23
N TRP A 296 24.58 21.60 -1.38
CA TRP A 296 25.29 20.52 -0.71
C TRP A 296 24.43 19.88 0.37
N GLY A 297 24.26 18.56 0.31
CA GLY A 297 23.43 17.76 1.22
C GLY A 297 24.21 16.90 2.22
N GLY A 298 25.52 16.75 2.04
CA GLY A 298 26.39 15.99 2.95
C GLY A 298 27.50 15.25 2.21
N GLU A 299 28.21 14.41 2.96
CA GLU A 299 29.26 13.53 2.44
C GLU A 299 28.80 12.07 2.50
N LEU A 300 29.03 11.34 1.41
CA LEU A 300 28.87 9.90 1.30
C LEU A 300 30.09 9.21 1.89
N VAL A 301 29.88 8.41 2.93
CA VAL A 301 30.94 7.60 3.53
C VAL A 301 30.91 6.24 2.86
N LEU A 302 32.00 5.87 2.18
CA LEU A 302 32.20 4.54 1.63
C LEU A 302 32.83 3.62 2.69
N ALA A 303 32.49 2.33 2.66
CA ALA A 303 33.12 1.30 3.48
C ALA A 303 34.40 0.79 2.80
N GLU A 304 35.20 0.06 3.57
CA GLU A 304 36.38 -0.62 3.05
C GLU A 304 36.03 -1.50 1.84
N GLY A 305 36.74 -1.30 0.74
CA GLY A 305 36.52 -2.01 -0.53
C GLY A 305 35.38 -1.48 -1.41
N GLU A 306 34.49 -0.61 -0.92
CA GLU A 306 33.40 -0.06 -1.77
C GLU A 306 33.96 0.84 -2.88
N TRP A 307 35.04 1.59 -2.63
CA TRP A 307 35.67 2.38 -3.69
C TRP A 307 36.22 1.52 -4.82
N GLU A 308 36.89 0.40 -4.48
CA GLU A 308 37.38 -0.56 -5.48
C GLU A 308 36.23 -1.22 -6.25
N MET A 309 35.13 -1.55 -5.56
CA MET A 309 33.91 -2.05 -6.20
C MET A 309 33.37 -1.02 -7.20
N LEU A 310 33.26 0.24 -6.83
CA LEU A 310 32.76 1.30 -7.71
C LEU A 310 33.69 1.50 -8.92
N LYS A 311 35.02 1.50 -8.72
CA LYS A 311 36.00 1.56 -9.83
C LYS A 311 35.86 0.37 -10.77
N SER A 312 35.64 -0.83 -10.24
CA SER A 312 35.53 -2.06 -11.04
C SER A 312 34.34 -2.08 -12.02
N GLN A 313 33.35 -1.20 -11.82
CA GLN A 313 32.22 -1.05 -12.75
C GLN A 313 32.64 -0.47 -14.11
N GLY A 314 33.80 0.20 -14.21
CA GLY A 314 34.31 0.75 -15.47
C GLY A 314 33.46 1.88 -16.07
N HIS A 315 32.57 2.48 -15.28
CA HIS A 315 31.72 3.60 -15.69
C HIS A 315 32.15 4.89 -14.99
N PRO A 316 32.06 6.05 -15.65
CA PRO A 316 32.23 7.34 -14.99
C PRO A 316 31.28 7.45 -13.79
N LEU A 317 31.78 7.93 -12.66
CA LEU A 317 31.00 8.05 -11.41
C LEU A 317 30.55 9.49 -11.13
N GLN A 318 31.19 10.47 -11.77
CA GLN A 318 30.95 11.89 -11.54
C GLN A 318 29.56 12.34 -12.02
N ASP A 319 28.91 13.17 -11.22
CA ASP A 319 27.58 13.77 -11.44
C ASP A 319 26.43 12.76 -11.62
N ARG A 320 26.66 11.47 -11.32
CA ARG A 320 25.62 10.43 -11.34
C ARG A 320 24.69 10.54 -10.15
N ILE A 321 23.46 10.06 -10.35
CA ILE A 321 22.48 9.99 -9.28
C ILE A 321 22.71 8.71 -8.48
N VAL A 322 22.90 8.86 -7.18
CA VAL A 322 23.14 7.78 -6.23
C VAL A 322 22.03 7.78 -5.18
N GLU A 323 21.44 6.63 -4.95
CA GLU A 323 20.52 6.40 -3.84
C GLU A 323 21.35 6.14 -2.58
N CYS A 324 21.07 6.89 -1.51
CA CYS A 324 21.76 6.80 -0.23
C CYS A 324 20.78 6.66 0.93
N TYR A 325 21.21 5.99 2.00
CA TYR A 325 20.46 5.90 3.26
C TYR A 325 21.33 6.38 4.43
N LYS A 326 20.73 6.75 5.57
CA LYS A 326 21.47 7.03 6.81
C LYS A 326 21.61 5.78 7.68
N ASP A 327 22.84 5.48 8.05
CA ASP A 327 23.15 4.43 9.03
C ASP A 327 22.92 4.89 10.49
N ASP A 328 23.21 4.01 11.44
CA ASP A 328 23.06 4.25 12.88
C ASP A 328 23.99 5.35 13.41
N LYS A 329 25.09 5.63 12.69
CA LYS A 329 26.00 6.74 12.96
C LYS A 329 25.57 8.03 12.29
N LYS A 330 24.40 8.04 11.64
CA LYS A 330 23.83 9.16 10.88
C LYS A 330 24.69 9.57 9.67
N GLN A 331 25.52 8.65 9.17
CA GLN A 331 26.36 8.85 7.98
C GLN A 331 25.58 8.40 6.74
N TRP A 332 25.74 9.13 5.63
CA TRP A 332 25.18 8.70 4.35
C TRP A 332 25.98 7.52 3.81
N ARG A 333 25.28 6.46 3.42
CA ARG A 333 25.84 5.20 2.90
C ARG A 333 25.33 4.93 1.49
N TYR A 334 26.18 4.30 0.68
CA TYR A 334 25.85 3.94 -0.70
C TYR A 334 24.78 2.84 -0.70
N MET A 335 23.78 2.97 -1.58
CA MET A 335 22.79 1.92 -1.82
C MET A 335 22.91 1.40 -3.25
N ARG A 336 22.71 2.28 -4.25
CA ARG A 336 22.85 1.95 -5.67
C ARG A 336 22.91 3.22 -6.52
N PHE A 337 23.32 3.08 -7.78
CA PHE A 337 23.10 4.13 -8.78
C PHE A 337 21.66 4.11 -9.30
N ARG A 338 21.17 5.28 -9.69
CA ARG A 338 19.83 5.54 -10.23
C ARG A 338 19.93 6.07 -11.64
N ASP A 339 20.34 5.20 -12.55
CA ASP A 339 20.45 5.53 -13.98
C ASP A 339 19.07 5.73 -14.64
N ASP A 340 17.99 5.39 -13.93
CA ASP A 340 16.60 5.70 -14.30
C ASP A 340 16.22 7.18 -14.06
N LYS A 341 17.10 7.97 -13.44
CA LYS A 341 16.83 9.36 -13.06
C LYS A 341 17.80 10.35 -13.67
N GLU A 342 17.25 11.40 -14.25
CA GLU A 342 18.02 12.55 -14.73
C GLU A 342 18.48 13.48 -13.58
N ASN A 343 17.64 13.59 -12.54
CA ASN A 343 17.84 14.52 -11.43
C ASN A 343 17.78 13.83 -10.06
N ALA A 344 18.54 14.37 -9.11
CA ALA A 344 18.44 14.04 -7.70
C ALA A 344 17.05 14.42 -7.14
N ASN A 345 16.74 13.96 -5.93
CA ASN A 345 15.53 14.38 -5.26
C ASN A 345 15.52 15.88 -4.99
N HIS A 346 14.38 16.53 -5.26
CA HIS A 346 14.19 17.95 -4.98
C HIS A 346 14.27 18.22 -3.47
N ARG A 347 14.76 19.40 -3.07
CA ARG A 347 14.91 19.81 -1.66
C ARG A 347 13.71 19.51 -0.77
N SER A 348 12.48 19.73 -1.27
CA SER A 348 11.27 19.42 -0.50
C SER A 348 11.11 17.94 -0.16
N THR A 349 11.50 17.06 -1.10
CA THR A 349 11.50 15.60 -0.88
C THR A 349 12.58 15.23 0.13
N VAL A 350 13.79 15.79 -0.04
CA VAL A 350 14.91 15.56 0.88
C VAL A 350 14.53 15.95 2.31
N GLN A 351 13.98 17.16 2.50
CA GLN A 351 13.54 17.65 3.80
C GLN A 351 12.49 16.72 4.43
N SER A 352 11.49 16.28 3.66
CA SER A 352 10.46 15.36 4.15
C SER A 352 11.04 14.00 4.57
N VAL A 353 12.04 13.47 3.84
CA VAL A 353 12.70 12.22 4.21
C VAL A 353 13.59 12.41 5.43
N ILE A 354 14.32 13.52 5.53
CA ILE A 354 15.14 13.85 6.71
C ILE A 354 14.27 13.96 7.96
N GLU A 355 13.14 14.66 7.90
CA GLU A 355 12.16 14.73 9.00
C GLU A 355 11.67 13.33 9.38
N SER A 356 11.39 12.47 8.40
CA SER A 356 11.01 11.07 8.65
C SER A 356 12.15 10.24 9.26
N ILE A 357 13.42 10.59 9.01
CA ILE A 357 14.58 9.94 9.62
C ILE A 357 14.79 10.46 11.05
N GLU A 358 14.52 11.72 11.35
CA GLU A 358 14.66 12.29 12.69
C GLU A 358 13.55 11.81 13.64
N ASP A 359 12.31 11.75 13.16
CA ASP A 359 11.16 11.17 13.87
C ASP A 359 11.13 9.63 13.83
N ARG A 360 12.26 8.99 13.44
CA ARG A 360 12.40 7.55 13.24
C ARG A 360 11.82 6.77 14.41
N VAL A 361 11.20 5.66 14.03
CA VAL A 361 10.88 4.55 14.92
C VAL A 361 11.56 3.33 14.35
N THR A 362 12.49 2.74 15.10
CA THR A 362 13.20 1.53 14.68
C THR A 362 12.34 0.28 14.86
N LYS A 363 12.78 -0.85 14.29
CA LYS A 363 12.17 -2.16 14.58
C LYS A 363 12.16 -2.46 16.08
N LYS A 364 13.23 -2.10 16.79
CA LYS A 364 13.38 -2.25 18.23
C LYS A 364 12.36 -1.38 18.98
N ASP A 365 12.21 -0.11 18.61
CA ASP A 365 11.22 0.79 19.22
C ASP A 365 9.79 0.25 19.08
N LEU A 366 9.42 -0.26 17.89
CA LEU A 366 8.11 -0.88 17.67
C LEU A 366 7.90 -2.12 18.55
N ALA A 367 8.91 -3.00 18.65
CA ALA A 367 8.84 -4.20 19.47
C ALA A 367 8.73 -3.86 20.97
N GLU A 368 9.49 -2.88 21.45
CA GLU A 368 9.43 -2.40 22.84
C GLU A 368 8.08 -1.73 23.18
N ALA A 369 7.43 -1.09 22.20
CA ALA A 369 6.11 -0.49 22.39
C ALA A 369 4.96 -1.51 22.36
N ALA A 370 5.14 -2.67 21.70
CA ALA A 370 4.07 -3.65 21.47
C ALA A 370 3.37 -4.16 22.75
N PRO A 371 4.07 -4.47 23.86
CA PRO A 371 3.41 -4.87 25.11
C PRO A 371 2.45 -3.80 25.65
N ARG A 372 2.86 -2.52 25.62
CA ARG A 372 2.05 -1.39 26.09
C ARG A 372 0.81 -1.20 25.22
N ILE A 373 0.97 -1.29 23.90
CA ILE A 373 -0.15 -1.23 22.93
C ILE A 373 -1.16 -2.35 23.21
N ARG A 374 -0.67 -3.57 23.46
CA ARG A 374 -1.51 -4.73 23.78
C ARG A 374 -2.31 -4.55 25.06
N GLU A 375 -1.69 -4.05 26.13
CA GLU A 375 -2.35 -3.80 27.41
C GLU A 375 -3.47 -2.78 27.25
N GLU A 376 -3.19 -1.66 26.58
CA GLU A 376 -4.17 -0.60 26.34
C GLU A 376 -5.33 -1.05 25.46
N TRP A 377 -5.05 -1.84 24.41
CA TRP A 377 -6.09 -2.47 23.59
C TRP A 377 -6.99 -3.38 24.45
N LYS A 378 -6.42 -4.26 25.27
CA LYS A 378 -7.20 -5.13 26.16
C LYS A 378 -8.04 -4.31 27.14
N ARG A 379 -7.51 -3.22 27.69
CA ARG A 379 -8.22 -2.30 28.57
C ARG A 379 -9.43 -1.66 27.87
N ARG A 380 -9.29 -1.23 26.61
CA ARG A 380 -10.42 -0.71 25.81
C ARG A 380 -11.48 -1.77 25.57
N MET A 381 -11.08 -2.98 25.15
CA MET A 381 -12.00 -4.09 24.91
C MET A 381 -12.77 -4.51 26.16
N ALA A 382 -12.14 -4.51 27.33
CA ALA A 382 -12.81 -4.78 28.59
C ALA A 382 -13.89 -3.73 28.89
N LYS A 383 -13.55 -2.45 28.76
CA LYS A 383 -14.51 -1.33 28.94
C LYS A 383 -15.68 -1.40 27.96
N GLU A 384 -15.43 -1.76 26.71
CA GLU A 384 -16.49 -1.91 25.71
C GLU A 384 -17.43 -3.08 26.06
N ARG A 385 -16.89 -4.23 26.47
CA ARG A 385 -17.68 -5.36 26.94
C ARG A 385 -18.53 -5.02 28.16
N GLU A 386 -17.98 -4.26 29.10
CA GLU A 386 -18.73 -3.77 30.27
C GLU A 386 -19.87 -2.83 29.88
N LYS A 387 -19.64 -1.91 28.93
CA LYS A 387 -20.69 -1.01 28.41
C LYS A 387 -21.83 -1.79 27.74
N VAL A 388 -21.49 -2.79 26.92
CA VAL A 388 -22.47 -3.66 26.25
C VAL A 388 -23.25 -4.49 27.27
N ARG A 389 -22.58 -4.99 28.31
CA ARG A 389 -23.23 -5.71 29.41
C ARG A 389 -24.17 -4.81 30.21
N ALA A 390 -23.75 -3.59 30.54
CA ALA A 390 -24.56 -2.64 31.30
C ALA A 390 -25.82 -2.19 30.53
N THR A 391 -25.70 -1.95 29.22
CA THR A 391 -26.83 -1.60 28.35
C THR A 391 -27.79 -2.77 28.14
N SER A 392 -27.31 -4.01 28.09
CA SER A 392 -28.17 -5.20 28.02
C SER A 392 -28.87 -5.53 29.35
N THR A 393 -28.26 -5.26 30.51
CA THR A 393 -28.92 -5.44 31.82
C THR A 393 -29.90 -4.31 32.18
N GLY A 394 -29.66 -3.08 31.75
CA GLY A 394 -30.54 -1.93 32.01
C GLY A 394 -31.87 -1.96 31.25
N ALA A 395 -31.98 -2.78 30.20
CA ALA A 395 -33.22 -2.99 29.45
C ALA A 395 -34.20 -3.97 30.12
N ILE A 396 -33.79 -4.69 31.17
CA ILE A 396 -34.59 -5.75 31.82
C ILE A 396 -35.30 -5.26 33.10
N THR A 397 -34.97 -4.07 33.63
CA THR A 397 -35.56 -3.57 34.88
C THR A 397 -36.28 -2.24 34.68
N ASN A 398 -37.47 -2.28 34.09
CA ASN A 398 -38.58 -1.39 34.45
C ASN A 398 -39.90 -1.83 33.80
N THR A 399 -40.60 -2.74 34.45
CA THR A 399 -42.06 -2.79 34.39
C THR A 399 -42.59 -3.39 35.70
N PRO A 400 -43.23 -2.60 36.59
CA PRO A 400 -43.96 -3.18 37.71
C PRO A 400 -45.23 -3.84 37.16
N MET A 401 -45.43 -5.12 37.46
CA MET A 401 -46.71 -5.79 37.22
C MET A 401 -47.79 -5.15 38.09
N GLY A 402 -48.72 -4.46 37.44
CA GLY A 402 -49.94 -3.91 38.03
C GLY A 402 -51.18 -4.45 37.31
N VAL A 403 -52.12 -4.96 38.11
CA VAL A 403 -53.39 -5.61 37.80
C VAL A 403 -54.26 -4.85 36.78
N GLY A 404 -54.97 -5.61 35.94
CA GLY A 404 -55.57 -5.17 34.68
C GLY A 404 -56.83 -4.29 34.74
N VAL A 405 -57.09 -3.63 33.61
CA VAL A 405 -58.40 -3.09 33.19
C VAL A 405 -58.51 -3.20 31.66
N LYS A 406 -59.59 -3.82 31.16
CA LYS A 406 -60.00 -3.86 29.76
C LYS A 406 -60.37 -2.46 29.24
N ARG A 407 -59.85 -2.02 28.08
CA ARG A 407 -60.58 -1.16 27.12
C ARG A 407 -60.17 -1.44 25.65
N LYS A 408 -61.16 -1.22 24.77
CA LYS A 408 -61.26 -1.54 23.33
C LYS A 408 -60.46 -0.59 22.42
N ALA A 409 -60.10 -1.15 21.25
CA ALA A 409 -60.18 -0.62 19.87
C ALA A 409 -59.76 0.84 19.59
N ASP A 410 -58.69 1.03 18.80
CA ASP A 410 -58.74 1.39 17.36
C ASP A 410 -57.47 2.10 16.86
N GLU A 411 -57.08 1.69 15.64
CA GLU A 411 -56.41 2.43 14.56
C GLU A 411 -54.93 2.90 14.58
N GLN A 412 -54.25 2.38 13.54
CA GLN A 412 -53.31 3.04 12.60
C GLN A 412 -51.81 3.15 12.94
N GLY A 413 -50.98 2.61 12.02
CA GLY A 413 -49.57 2.96 11.88
C GLY A 413 -48.66 1.84 11.40
N ALA A 414 -48.80 1.39 10.14
CA ALA A 414 -47.84 0.48 9.51
C ALA A 414 -46.51 1.18 9.19
N ALA A 415 -45.38 0.56 9.52
CA ALA A 415 -44.05 0.89 8.97
C ALA A 415 -43.25 -0.39 8.73
N ARG A 416 -42.60 -0.44 7.56
CA ARG A 416 -42.28 -1.62 6.73
C ARG A 416 -41.01 -2.40 7.12
N PRO A 417 -40.92 -3.68 6.72
CA PRO A 417 -39.72 -4.51 6.74
C PRO A 417 -38.79 -4.27 5.53
N SER A 418 -37.55 -4.73 5.67
CA SER A 418 -36.39 -4.60 4.77
C SER A 418 -36.64 -5.03 3.31
N PRO A 419 -36.02 -4.35 2.32
CA PRO A 419 -36.18 -4.71 0.92
C PRO A 419 -35.32 -5.92 0.53
N GLY A 420 -35.97 -6.97 0.04
CA GLY A 420 -35.36 -8.05 -0.74
C GLY A 420 -35.13 -7.65 -2.20
N PRO A 421 -34.44 -8.50 -2.99
CA PRO A 421 -33.95 -8.13 -4.32
C PRO A 421 -35.09 -8.01 -5.36
N PRO A 422 -34.91 -7.21 -6.44
CA PRO A 422 -35.93 -7.00 -7.44
C PRO A 422 -36.10 -8.22 -8.34
N ALA A 423 -37.36 -8.58 -8.59
CA ALA A 423 -37.73 -9.59 -9.57
C ALA A 423 -37.69 -9.02 -11.01
N GLU A 424 -37.23 -9.86 -11.94
CA GLU A 424 -37.24 -9.65 -13.38
C GLU A 424 -38.64 -9.27 -13.89
N LYS A 425 -38.72 -8.25 -14.76
CA LYS A 425 -39.89 -8.05 -15.62
C LYS A 425 -39.51 -8.41 -17.05
N LYS A 426 -40.07 -9.53 -17.52
CA LYS A 426 -40.33 -9.77 -18.93
C LYS A 426 -41.31 -8.70 -19.44
N LEU A 427 -40.88 -7.93 -20.43
CA LEU A 427 -41.56 -7.72 -21.72
C LEU A 427 -40.66 -6.91 -22.63
#